data_AF-A0A7W1EYS0-F1
#
_entry.id   AF-A0A7W1EYS0-F1
#
_cell.length_a   1.000
_cell.length_b   1.000
_cell.length_c   1.000
_cell.angle_alpha   90.00
_cell.angle_beta   90.00
_cell.angle_gamma   90.00
#
_symmetry.space_group_name_H-M   'P 1'
#
loop_
_entity.id
_entity.type
_entity.pdbx_description
1 polymer ?
#
loop_
_entity_poly.entity_id
_entity_poly.type
_entity_poly.pdbx_seq_one_letter_code
_entity_poly.pdbx_strand_id
1 'polypeptide(L)'
;MVFALLVFLALGLLSFSFPKDGISVGSNLKLEFPELASLFGEKTEKKDISKILDAVDKIDTTFAINDTSEVIKIKDTSAVVLNTNIQTTNKAALKNFFDALTQLKTDPKAIRVLHYGDSQIEGDRITDYLRLKLQGQFGGHGPGLISLMPIAPSVINKISNGPGWDRYNVFTSKDKRVPHSNFGVLASINRFSGYKKLTDSSAVISSSISITTTKSGGANALAYKKLKLFYGGAQTKTWCEFYDGPALIGADSLEEGGSFRIKEYNVGNGSNTHQLKFTGKDSPDFYAISLESETGVLVDNIGLRGSSGTFFHQINNGQLKQFYDYLNVKLIILQFGGNATPSIKDEKTAINYASYLRSQINIVKKAAPNASILFIGPADMSIKNGTAYETYPYLESTRNEIKKVVLESGCAFFDMYDCMGGKNSMASWVDQKLAATDYIHFSPQGARKIATLLYSALINEYNAYLKTNK
;
A
#
# COMPACT_ATOMS: atom_id res chain seq x y z
N MET A 1 26.90 47.40 8.73
CA MET A 1 27.81 46.44 9.40
C MET A 1 27.52 46.32 10.90
N VAL A 2 27.43 47.44 11.65
CA VAL A 2 27.16 47.44 13.10
C VAL A 2 25.85 46.77 13.50
N PHE A 3 24.75 47.04 12.78
CA PHE A 3 23.45 46.41 13.06
C PHE A 3 23.50 44.88 12.94
N ALA A 4 24.09 44.35 11.87
CA ALA A 4 24.24 42.91 11.69
C ALA A 4 25.07 42.27 12.80
N LEU A 5 26.17 42.92 13.20
CA LEU A 5 27.00 42.49 14.33
C LEU A 5 26.20 42.43 15.64
N LEU A 6 25.40 43.45 15.94
CA LEU A 6 24.56 43.49 17.14
C LEU A 6 23.51 42.37 17.13
N VAL A 7 22.89 42.10 15.98
CA VAL A 7 21.93 41.00 15.82
C VAL A 7 22.62 39.65 16.04
N PHE A 8 23.80 39.43 15.44
CA PHE A 8 24.57 38.20 15.64
C PHE A 8 24.97 38.00 17.11
N LEU A 9 25.40 39.05 17.80
CA LEU A 9 25.80 39.00 19.20
C LEU A 9 24.59 38.69 20.11
N ALA A 10 23.44 39.30 19.83
CA ALA A 10 22.19 39.02 20.54
C ALA A 10 21.71 37.58 20.33
N LEU A 11 21.69 37.09 19.08
CA LEU A 11 21.34 35.70 18.77
C LEU A 11 22.33 34.71 19.39
N GLY A 12 23.61 35.07 19.45
CA GLY A 12 24.64 34.27 20.08
C GLY A 12 24.49 34.14 21.59
N LEU A 13 24.18 35.24 22.28
CA LEU A 13 23.88 35.24 23.72
C LEU A 13 22.60 34.45 24.01
N LEU A 14 21.58 34.60 23.17
CA LEU A 14 20.36 33.79 23.24
C LEU A 14 20.67 32.30 23.11
N SER A 15 21.48 31.92 22.12
CA SER A 15 21.90 30.53 21.95
C SER A 15 22.64 29.96 23.17
N PHE A 16 23.54 30.73 23.78
CA PHE A 16 24.29 30.28 24.96
C PHE A 16 23.38 30.10 26.19
N SER A 17 22.35 30.93 26.30
CA SER A 17 21.49 31.00 27.49
C SER A 17 20.24 30.09 27.37
N PHE A 18 19.91 29.62 26.16
CA PHE A 18 18.73 28.80 25.93
C PHE A 18 18.98 27.34 26.34
N PRO A 19 18.05 26.67 27.05
CA PRO A 19 18.23 25.28 27.46
C PRO A 19 18.42 24.34 26.26
N LYS A 20 19.41 23.44 26.32
CA LYS A 20 19.69 22.45 25.26
C LYS A 20 18.50 21.55 24.97
N ASP A 21 17.78 21.15 26.02
CA ASP A 21 16.59 20.33 25.91
C ASP A 21 15.34 21.15 25.53
N GLY A 22 15.49 22.43 25.19
CA GLY A 22 14.38 23.34 24.90
C GLY A 22 13.54 23.69 26.13
N ILE A 23 12.52 24.53 25.90
CA ILE A 23 11.54 24.93 26.90
C ILE A 23 10.18 24.37 26.46
N SER A 24 9.62 23.48 27.28
CA SER A 24 8.26 22.97 27.04
C SER A 24 7.24 24.02 27.47
N VAL A 25 6.32 24.37 26.57
CA VAL A 25 5.21 25.30 26.79
C VAL A 25 3.91 24.51 26.66
N GLY A 26 3.33 24.11 27.80
CA GLY A 26 2.18 23.20 27.82
C GLY A 26 2.53 21.77 27.37
N SER A 27 1.54 20.98 26.97
CA SER A 27 1.73 19.57 26.64
C SER A 27 2.21 19.31 25.20
N ASN A 28 2.11 20.30 24.30
CA ASN A 28 2.24 20.07 22.85
C ASN A 28 3.24 20.99 22.14
N LEU A 29 3.82 21.98 22.83
CA LEU A 29 4.75 22.93 22.22
C LEU A 29 6.09 22.87 22.93
N LYS A 30 7.16 22.69 22.16
CA LYS A 30 8.54 22.74 22.65
C LYS A 30 9.27 23.82 21.88
N LEU A 31 9.69 24.86 22.58
CA LEU A 31 10.53 25.91 22.02
C LEU A 31 11.98 25.46 22.10
N GLU A 32 12.68 25.50 20.96
CA GLU A 32 14.09 25.17 20.86
C GLU A 32 14.80 26.32 20.17
N PHE A 33 16.00 26.69 20.64
CA PHE A 33 16.85 27.68 20.01
C PHE A 33 18.13 26.99 19.53
N PRO A 34 18.56 27.18 18.27
CA PRO A 34 19.73 26.50 17.73
C PRO A 34 20.99 26.86 18.53
N GLU A 35 21.86 25.88 18.78
CA GLU A 35 23.19 26.18 19.32
C GLU A 35 24.01 26.96 18.29
N LEU A 36 24.82 27.92 18.74
CA LEU A 36 25.72 28.72 17.90
C LEU A 36 26.68 27.79 17.13
N ALA A 37 27.13 26.73 17.80
CA ALA A 37 27.89 25.64 17.19
C ALA A 37 27.09 24.89 16.11
N SER A 38 25.77 24.80 16.17
CA SER A 38 24.93 24.18 15.12
C SER A 38 24.75 25.06 13.87
N LEU A 39 25.06 26.36 13.96
CA LEU A 39 25.07 27.27 12.81
C LEU A 39 26.39 27.20 12.02
N PHE A 40 27.48 26.83 12.69
CA PHE A 40 28.83 26.75 12.13
C PHE A 40 29.41 25.32 12.10
N GLY A 41 28.72 24.36 12.70
CA GLY A 41 29.12 22.96 12.80
C GLY A 41 28.85 22.17 11.53
N GLU A 42 29.42 20.98 11.45
CA GLU A 42 29.19 20.06 10.35
C GLU A 42 27.70 19.75 10.24
N LYS A 43 27.08 20.17 9.14
CA LYS A 43 25.74 19.73 8.78
C LYS A 43 25.82 18.21 8.61
N THR A 44 24.87 17.48 9.20
CA THR A 44 24.77 16.04 9.01
C THR A 44 24.89 15.71 7.52
N GLU A 45 25.91 14.93 7.18
CA GLU A 45 26.24 14.66 5.78
C GLU A 45 25.09 13.91 5.14
N LYS A 46 24.49 14.52 4.11
CA LYS A 46 23.41 13.91 3.34
C LYS A 46 23.99 12.75 2.55
N LYS A 47 23.23 11.66 2.44
CA LYS A 47 23.68 10.52 1.63
C LYS A 47 23.71 10.91 0.15
N ASP A 48 24.83 10.71 -0.54
CA ASP A 48 24.86 10.82 -1.99
C ASP A 48 24.05 9.65 -2.61
N ILE A 49 22.98 10.02 -3.34
CA ILE A 49 22.06 9.08 -4.01
C ILE A 49 22.16 9.17 -5.55
N SER A 50 23.08 9.97 -6.10
CA SER A 50 23.19 10.22 -7.55
C SER A 50 23.28 8.91 -8.36
N LYS A 51 24.18 8.01 -7.97
CA LYS A 51 24.34 6.69 -8.60
C LYS A 51 23.11 5.79 -8.49
N ILE A 52 22.33 5.93 -7.41
CA ILE A 52 21.08 5.19 -7.23
C ILE A 52 20.09 5.65 -8.29
N LEU A 53 19.91 6.96 -8.42
CA LEU A 53 18.98 7.56 -9.38
C LEU A 53 19.37 7.20 -10.81
N ASP A 54 20.65 7.33 -11.16
CA ASP A 54 21.18 6.93 -12.48
C ASP A 54 20.89 5.46 -12.81
N ALA A 55 21.04 4.56 -11.83
CA ALA A 55 20.73 3.15 -12.01
C ALA A 55 19.23 2.92 -12.22
N VAL A 56 18.37 3.54 -11.41
CA VAL A 56 16.91 3.40 -11.55
C VAL A 56 16.41 3.98 -12.88
N ASP A 57 16.93 5.12 -13.32
CA ASP A 57 16.59 5.74 -14.60
C ASP A 57 16.95 4.85 -15.79
N LYS A 58 18.13 4.21 -15.76
CA LYS A 58 18.53 3.24 -16.78
C LYS A 58 17.61 2.02 -16.81
N ILE A 59 17.21 1.51 -15.65
CA ILE A 59 16.26 0.39 -15.55
C ILE A 59 14.90 0.79 -16.13
N ASP A 60 14.34 1.94 -15.74
CA ASP A 60 13.01 2.36 -16.20
C ASP A 60 13.00 2.63 -17.71
N THR A 61 14.07 3.24 -18.23
CA THR A 61 14.26 3.45 -19.67
C THR A 61 14.30 2.11 -20.43
N THR A 62 15.00 1.11 -19.89
CA THR A 62 15.04 -0.22 -20.49
C THR A 62 13.66 -0.85 -20.52
N PHE A 63 12.92 -0.81 -19.40
CA PHE A 63 11.56 -1.34 -19.34
C PHE A 63 10.57 -0.57 -20.21
N ALA A 64 10.88 0.66 -20.62
CA ALA A 64 10.06 1.42 -21.55
C ALA A 64 10.32 1.04 -23.02
N ILE A 65 11.55 0.62 -23.35
CA ILE A 65 11.96 0.23 -24.72
C ILE A 65 11.63 -1.24 -24.99
N ASN A 66 11.93 -2.11 -24.04
CA ASN A 66 11.72 -3.54 -24.15
C ASN A 66 10.57 -3.95 -23.22
N ASP A 67 9.40 -4.24 -23.79
CA ASP A 67 8.29 -4.91 -23.07
C ASP A 67 8.69 -6.33 -22.61
N THR A 68 9.86 -6.82 -23.04
CA THR A 68 10.45 -8.10 -22.63
C THR A 68 11.72 -7.91 -21.83
N SER A 69 11.75 -8.59 -20.68
CA SER A 69 12.80 -8.60 -19.67
C SER A 69 14.04 -9.40 -20.12
N GLU A 70 14.82 -8.85 -21.05
CA GLU A 70 16.22 -9.26 -21.15
C GLU A 70 16.96 -8.85 -19.87
N VAL A 71 17.68 -9.81 -19.29
CA VAL A 71 18.34 -9.69 -18.00
C VAL A 71 19.42 -8.61 -18.08
N ILE A 72 19.14 -7.41 -17.56
CA ILE A 72 20.20 -6.47 -17.24
C ILE A 72 20.84 -6.94 -15.94
N LYS A 73 21.88 -7.76 -16.05
CA LYS A 73 22.87 -7.86 -14.98
C LYS A 73 23.57 -6.52 -14.90
N ILE A 74 23.24 -5.72 -13.89
CA ILE A 74 24.05 -4.55 -13.53
C ILE A 74 25.37 -5.12 -13.01
N LYS A 75 26.37 -5.18 -13.89
CA LYS A 75 27.76 -5.44 -13.50
C LYS A 75 28.23 -4.20 -12.76
N ASP A 76 28.33 -4.34 -11.45
CA ASP A 76 28.81 -3.32 -10.53
C ASP A 76 30.24 -2.91 -10.89
N THR A 77 30.43 -1.65 -11.30
CA THR A 77 31.74 -1.01 -11.44
C THR A 77 31.84 0.27 -10.62
N SER A 78 31.06 0.42 -9.54
CA SER A 78 31.18 1.61 -8.69
C SER A 78 30.91 1.31 -7.23
N ALA A 79 31.72 1.87 -6.33
CA ALA A 79 31.84 1.59 -4.89
C ALA A 79 30.59 1.74 -3.98
N VAL A 80 29.36 1.64 -4.50
CA VAL A 80 28.11 1.60 -3.73
C VAL A 80 27.38 0.30 -4.09
N VAL A 81 27.55 -0.74 -3.26
CA VAL A 81 26.81 -1.99 -3.40
C VAL A 81 25.37 -1.75 -2.91
N LEU A 82 24.45 -1.46 -3.83
CA LEU A 82 23.03 -1.38 -3.52
C LEU A 82 22.45 -2.80 -3.45
N ASN A 83 21.96 -3.20 -2.28
CA ASN A 83 21.19 -4.44 -2.18
C ASN A 83 19.73 -4.19 -2.59
N THR A 84 19.51 -4.09 -3.91
CA THR A 84 18.17 -3.97 -4.50
C THR A 84 17.49 -5.32 -4.68
N ASN A 85 18.12 -6.42 -4.28
CA ASN A 85 17.58 -7.76 -4.45
C ASN A 85 16.49 -8.06 -3.41
N ILE A 86 15.56 -8.93 -3.79
CA ILE A 86 14.66 -9.55 -2.83
C ILE A 86 15.46 -10.57 -2.01
N GLN A 87 15.33 -10.47 -0.69
CA GLN A 87 16.08 -11.27 0.25
C GLN A 87 15.22 -12.43 0.73
N THR A 88 15.79 -13.64 0.73
CA THR A 88 15.12 -14.86 1.19
C THR A 88 16.09 -15.74 1.96
N THR A 89 15.60 -16.49 2.95
CA THR A 89 16.32 -17.60 3.60
C THR A 89 16.03 -18.94 2.95
N ASN A 90 14.93 -19.00 2.19
CA ASN A 90 14.47 -20.17 1.46
C ASN A 90 14.09 -19.74 0.04
N LYS A 91 14.72 -20.34 -0.98
CA LYS A 91 14.41 -20.09 -2.39
C LYS A 91 12.95 -20.42 -2.75
N ALA A 92 12.26 -21.21 -1.93
CA ALA A 92 10.84 -21.50 -2.10
C ALA A 92 9.90 -20.34 -1.67
N ALA A 93 10.42 -19.28 -1.03
CA ALA A 93 9.59 -18.20 -0.46
C ALA A 93 8.67 -17.51 -1.50
N LEU A 94 9.10 -17.42 -2.76
CA LEU A 94 8.31 -16.88 -3.86
C LEU A 94 7.80 -17.94 -4.84
N LYS A 95 8.09 -19.22 -4.60
CA LYS A 95 7.83 -20.31 -5.56
C LYS A 95 6.36 -20.40 -5.99
N ASN A 96 5.41 -20.34 -5.05
CA ASN A 96 3.98 -20.45 -5.38
C ASN A 96 3.52 -19.38 -6.38
N PHE A 97 4.02 -18.15 -6.23
CA PHE A 97 3.74 -17.07 -7.16
C PHE A 97 4.40 -17.30 -8.52
N PHE A 98 5.66 -17.72 -8.56
CA PHE A 98 6.40 -17.96 -9.80
C PHE A 98 5.89 -19.17 -10.59
N ASP A 99 5.48 -20.24 -9.89
CA ASP A 99 4.76 -21.37 -10.48
C ASP A 99 3.48 -20.86 -11.16
N ALA A 100 2.70 -20.03 -10.46
CA ALA A 100 1.47 -19.47 -11.00
C ALA A 100 1.69 -18.57 -12.22
N LEU A 101 2.73 -17.70 -12.21
CA LEU A 101 3.11 -16.90 -13.37
C LEU A 101 3.50 -17.77 -14.58
N THR A 102 4.20 -18.87 -14.33
CA THR A 102 4.60 -19.82 -15.39
C THR A 102 3.37 -20.52 -15.96
N GLN A 103 2.43 -20.93 -15.10
CA GLN A 103 1.21 -21.63 -15.46
C GLN A 103 0.25 -20.79 -16.33
N LEU A 104 0.29 -19.45 -16.21
CA LEU A 104 -0.53 -18.55 -17.03
C LEU A 104 -0.37 -18.74 -18.55
N LYS A 105 0.77 -19.30 -19.00
CA LYS A 105 1.00 -19.61 -20.42
C LYS A 105 0.09 -20.72 -20.95
N THR A 106 -0.29 -21.66 -20.10
CA THR A 106 -1.09 -22.85 -20.48
C THR A 106 -2.49 -22.83 -19.88
N ASP A 107 -2.65 -22.22 -18.71
CA ASP A 107 -3.93 -21.98 -18.05
C ASP A 107 -3.98 -20.49 -17.67
N PRO A 108 -4.53 -19.63 -18.54
CA PRO A 108 -4.47 -18.20 -18.37
C PRO A 108 -5.43 -17.68 -17.29
N LYS A 109 -6.05 -18.54 -16.47
CA LYS A 109 -6.99 -18.15 -15.41
C LYS A 109 -6.39 -17.07 -14.50
N ALA A 110 -7.20 -16.06 -14.19
CA ALA A 110 -6.76 -14.93 -13.38
C ALA A 110 -6.16 -15.37 -12.03
N ILE A 111 -4.97 -14.83 -11.73
CA ILE A 111 -4.33 -14.90 -10.42
C ILE A 111 -4.23 -13.50 -9.83
N ARG A 112 -4.11 -13.41 -8.50
CA ARG A 112 -4.16 -12.11 -7.82
C ARG A 112 -2.95 -11.82 -6.96
N VAL A 113 -2.53 -10.55 -7.00
CA VAL A 113 -1.50 -9.92 -6.17
C VAL A 113 -2.18 -8.87 -5.30
N LEU A 114 -2.16 -9.04 -3.98
CA LEU A 114 -2.72 -8.07 -3.03
C LEU A 114 -1.58 -7.24 -2.43
N HIS A 115 -1.57 -5.92 -2.65
CA HIS A 115 -0.59 -5.02 -2.03
C HIS A 115 -1.23 -4.26 -0.88
N TYR A 116 -1.04 -4.79 0.34
CA TYR A 116 -1.39 -4.10 1.58
C TYR A 116 -0.25 -3.19 1.99
N GLY A 117 -0.55 -1.92 2.22
CA GLY A 117 0.45 -0.98 2.68
C GLY A 117 -0.14 0.24 3.34
N ASP A 118 0.72 1.13 3.82
CA ASP A 118 0.32 2.35 4.49
C ASP A 118 0.12 3.53 3.52
N SER A 119 0.33 4.77 4.01
CA SER A 119 0.19 5.99 3.21
C SER A 119 1.12 6.05 2.00
N GLN A 120 2.20 5.27 1.95
CA GLN A 120 3.14 5.27 0.83
C GLN A 120 2.51 4.72 -0.47
N ILE A 121 1.52 3.84 -0.38
CA ILE A 121 0.81 3.28 -1.55
C ILE A 121 -0.57 3.91 -1.79
N GLU A 122 -0.97 4.87 -0.95
CA GLU A 122 -2.20 5.63 -1.18
C GLU A 122 -2.19 6.33 -2.52
N GLY A 123 -3.37 6.44 -3.12
CA GLY A 123 -3.51 6.97 -4.47
C GLY A 123 -2.91 6.06 -5.54
N ASP A 124 -2.53 4.83 -5.20
CA ASP A 124 -2.01 3.81 -6.11
C ASP A 124 -0.57 4.06 -6.60
N ARG A 125 0.21 4.88 -5.88
CA ARG A 125 1.50 5.42 -6.34
C ARG A 125 2.59 4.40 -6.66
N ILE A 126 2.64 3.29 -5.93
CA ILE A 126 3.61 2.19 -6.17
C ILE A 126 2.93 1.05 -6.92
N THR A 127 1.74 0.68 -6.45
CA THR A 127 0.99 -0.48 -6.95
C THR A 127 0.56 -0.33 -8.41
N ASP A 128 0.29 0.89 -8.89
CA ASP A 128 -0.02 1.16 -10.31
C ASP A 128 1.10 0.72 -11.26
N TYR A 129 2.36 1.02 -10.92
CA TYR A 129 3.50 0.57 -11.71
C TYR A 129 3.56 -0.95 -11.78
N LEU A 130 3.44 -1.61 -10.61
CA LEU A 130 3.47 -3.07 -10.53
C LEU A 130 2.35 -3.69 -11.36
N ARG A 131 1.14 -3.11 -11.26
CA ARG A 131 -0.02 -3.53 -12.05
C ARG A 131 0.26 -3.42 -13.53
N LEU A 132 0.69 -2.23 -13.98
CA LEU A 132 0.98 -1.95 -15.39
C LEU A 132 1.97 -2.97 -15.96
N LYS A 133 3.08 -3.20 -15.24
CA LYS A 133 4.15 -4.08 -15.73
C LYS A 133 3.80 -5.56 -15.66
N LEU A 134 3.19 -6.02 -14.56
CA LEU A 134 2.76 -7.42 -14.44
C LEU A 134 1.64 -7.75 -15.43
N GLN A 135 0.67 -6.86 -15.62
CA GLN A 135 -0.39 -7.03 -16.62
C GLN A 135 0.16 -6.98 -18.05
N GLY A 136 1.12 -6.10 -18.33
CA GLY A 136 1.79 -6.05 -19.63
C GLY A 136 2.52 -7.34 -19.96
N GLN A 137 3.23 -7.93 -18.98
CA GLN A 137 4.05 -9.12 -19.21
C GLN A 137 3.25 -10.43 -19.17
N PHE A 138 2.26 -10.54 -18.28
CA PHE A 138 1.55 -11.81 -18.00
C PHE A 138 0.07 -11.77 -18.37
N GLY A 139 -0.36 -10.71 -19.05
CA GLY A 139 -1.76 -10.42 -19.33
C GLY A 139 -2.55 -10.01 -18.08
N GLY A 140 -3.81 -9.67 -18.28
CA GLY A 140 -4.72 -9.24 -17.21
C GLY A 140 -5.13 -7.79 -17.40
N HIS A 141 -6.38 -7.51 -17.05
CA HIS A 141 -6.99 -6.22 -17.32
C HIS A 141 -7.87 -5.79 -16.16
N GLY A 142 -7.97 -4.47 -16.03
CA GLY A 142 -8.75 -3.81 -15.03
C GLY A 142 -7.94 -3.36 -13.82
N PRO A 143 -8.52 -2.43 -13.05
CA PRO A 143 -7.94 -1.89 -11.84
C PRO A 143 -7.95 -2.86 -10.64
N GLY A 144 -8.73 -3.96 -10.71
CA GLY A 144 -8.89 -4.89 -9.59
C GLY A 144 -9.87 -4.38 -8.54
N LEU A 145 -9.62 -4.75 -7.27
CA LEU A 145 -10.39 -4.43 -6.08
C LEU A 145 -10.26 -2.95 -5.73
N ILE A 146 -11.40 -2.35 -5.44
CA ILE A 146 -11.56 -0.93 -5.18
C ILE A 146 -12.50 -0.78 -3.99
N SER A 147 -12.08 0.03 -3.02
CA SER A 147 -12.94 0.43 -1.90
C SER A 147 -14.05 1.35 -2.40
N LEU A 148 -15.29 1.14 -1.94
CA LEU A 148 -16.43 1.98 -2.32
C LEU A 148 -16.32 3.40 -1.73
N MET A 149 -15.57 3.55 -0.66
CA MET A 149 -15.06 4.83 -0.20
C MET A 149 -13.55 4.66 -0.02
N PRO A 150 -12.68 5.17 -0.89
CA PRO A 150 -11.22 5.13 -0.73
C PRO A 150 -10.73 6.34 0.08
N ILE A 151 -9.68 6.21 0.90
CA ILE A 151 -9.24 7.33 1.78
C ILE A 151 -8.69 8.46 0.93
N ALA A 152 -7.90 8.09 -0.07
CA ALA A 152 -7.32 8.98 -1.05
C ALA A 152 -7.85 8.59 -2.45
N PRO A 153 -8.07 9.56 -3.34
CA PRO A 153 -8.40 9.28 -4.73
C PRO A 153 -7.25 8.50 -5.38
N SER A 154 -7.59 7.48 -6.16
CA SER A 154 -6.63 6.73 -6.98
C SER A 154 -6.37 7.45 -8.30
N VAL A 155 -5.17 7.31 -8.85
CA VAL A 155 -4.86 7.83 -10.20
C VAL A 155 -5.69 7.15 -11.30
N ILE A 156 -6.08 5.90 -11.10
CA ILE A 156 -6.77 5.06 -12.09
C ILE A 156 -8.29 4.99 -11.92
N ASN A 157 -8.85 5.37 -10.76
CA ASN A 157 -10.29 5.32 -10.53
C ASN A 157 -10.81 6.56 -9.81
N LYS A 158 -11.97 7.03 -10.26
CA LYS A 158 -12.78 8.05 -9.59
C LYS A 158 -14.05 7.41 -9.07
N ILE A 159 -14.42 7.77 -7.84
CA ILE A 159 -15.61 7.24 -7.17
C ILE A 159 -16.44 8.42 -6.70
N SER A 160 -17.74 8.35 -6.95
CA SER A 160 -18.73 9.28 -6.44
C SER A 160 -19.80 8.49 -5.68
N ASN A 161 -20.01 8.87 -4.43
CA ASN A 161 -21.00 8.25 -3.55
C ASN A 161 -22.25 9.13 -3.49
N GLY A 162 -23.42 8.50 -3.46
CA GLY A 162 -24.67 9.15 -3.09
C GLY A 162 -24.73 9.50 -1.61
N PRO A 163 -25.89 9.91 -1.09
CA PRO A 163 -26.04 10.25 0.32
C PRO A 163 -25.89 9.02 1.25
N GLY A 164 -25.48 9.26 2.49
CA GLY A 164 -25.50 8.26 3.58
C GLY A 164 -24.30 7.31 3.66
N TRP A 165 -23.38 7.36 2.71
CA TRP A 165 -22.19 6.51 2.73
C TRP A 165 -21.23 6.85 3.88
N ASP A 166 -20.81 5.81 4.60
CA ASP A 166 -19.81 5.88 5.65
C ASP A 166 -18.85 4.68 5.56
N ARG A 167 -17.65 4.86 6.08
CA ARG A 167 -16.57 3.87 6.11
C ARG A 167 -16.30 3.44 7.54
N TYR A 168 -16.05 2.16 7.71
CA TYR A 168 -15.63 1.56 8.97
C TYR A 168 -14.37 0.72 8.72
N ASN A 169 -13.26 1.04 9.39
CA ASN A 169 -11.98 0.35 9.23
C ASN A 169 -11.60 -0.49 10.45
N VAL A 170 -10.68 -1.43 10.23
CA VAL A 170 -10.09 -2.26 11.30
C VAL A 170 -8.61 -1.98 11.55
N PHE A 171 -7.97 -1.26 10.63
CA PHE A 171 -6.59 -0.78 10.75
C PHE A 171 -6.54 0.54 11.51
N THR A 172 -5.39 0.89 12.12
CA THR A 172 -5.21 1.93 13.17
C THR A 172 -5.95 1.65 14.48
N SER A 173 -7.28 1.46 14.40
CA SER A 173 -8.12 0.95 15.47
C SER A 173 -9.39 0.35 14.89
N LYS A 174 -9.91 -0.72 15.50
CA LYS A 174 -11.20 -1.28 15.10
C LYS A 174 -12.32 -0.29 15.40
N ASP A 175 -13.08 0.04 14.36
CA ASP A 175 -14.24 0.89 14.50
C ASP A 175 -15.28 0.25 15.43
N LYS A 176 -15.54 0.91 16.56
CA LYS A 176 -16.43 0.41 17.63
C LYS A 176 -17.90 0.37 17.22
N ARG A 177 -18.26 1.02 16.10
CA ARG A 177 -19.62 0.99 15.53
C ARG A 177 -19.92 -0.34 14.86
N VAL A 178 -18.90 -1.15 14.57
CA VAL A 178 -19.04 -2.46 13.88
C VAL A 178 -19.16 -3.59 14.92
N PRO A 179 -20.30 -4.30 14.98
CA PRO A 179 -20.55 -5.32 16.01
C PRO A 179 -19.89 -6.68 15.73
N HIS A 180 -19.12 -6.82 14.64
CA HIS A 180 -18.49 -8.06 14.20
C HIS A 180 -17.06 -7.82 13.69
N SER A 181 -16.46 -8.86 13.11
CA SER A 181 -15.10 -8.82 12.55
C SER A 181 -15.04 -9.08 11.03
N ASN A 182 -16.19 -9.06 10.34
CA ASN A 182 -16.27 -9.26 8.90
C ASN A 182 -15.81 -8.02 8.10
N PHE A 183 -14.51 -7.68 8.13
CA PHE A 183 -13.98 -6.48 7.44
C PHE A 183 -13.53 -6.74 6.00
N GLY A 184 -13.64 -7.98 5.51
CA GLY A 184 -13.29 -8.37 4.15
C GLY A 184 -11.82 -8.17 3.79
N VAL A 185 -11.51 -8.36 2.51
CA VAL A 185 -10.15 -8.32 1.97
C VAL A 185 -9.49 -6.94 2.07
N LEU A 186 -10.28 -5.85 2.03
CA LEU A 186 -9.76 -4.48 2.08
C LEU A 186 -9.57 -3.94 3.51
N ALA A 187 -9.80 -4.76 4.54
CA ALA A 187 -9.70 -4.36 5.95
C ALA A 187 -10.62 -3.18 6.33
N SER A 188 -11.69 -2.98 5.57
CA SER A 188 -12.72 -1.97 5.80
C SER A 188 -14.02 -2.38 5.16
N ILE A 189 -15.12 -1.86 5.69
CA ILE A 189 -16.46 -1.98 5.11
C ILE A 189 -17.02 -0.59 4.80
N ASN A 190 -17.88 -0.53 3.80
CA ASN A 190 -18.64 0.66 3.46
C ASN A 190 -20.13 0.34 3.56
N ARG A 191 -20.91 1.29 4.10
CA ARG A 191 -22.37 1.16 4.20
C ARG A 191 -23.01 2.49 3.81
N PHE A 192 -24.14 2.47 3.11
CA PHE A 192 -24.94 3.68 2.85
C PHE A 192 -25.94 4.01 3.97
N SER A 193 -25.88 3.25 5.06
CA SER A 193 -26.53 3.53 6.33
C SER A 193 -25.82 2.81 7.48
N GLY A 194 -25.66 3.50 8.60
CA GLY A 194 -25.06 2.93 9.79
C GLY A 194 -25.88 1.76 10.36
N TYR A 195 -25.25 0.97 11.23
CA TYR A 195 -25.93 -0.11 11.93
C TYR A 195 -27.08 0.41 12.77
N LYS A 196 -28.25 -0.21 12.64
CA LYS A 196 -29.47 0.11 13.37
C LYS A 196 -30.32 -1.14 13.53
N LYS A 197 -31.10 -1.20 14.60
CA LYS A 197 -32.14 -2.23 14.74
C LYS A 197 -33.28 -1.91 13.78
N LEU A 198 -33.67 -2.88 12.95
CA LEU A 198 -34.86 -2.74 12.12
C LEU A 198 -36.15 -3.08 12.87
N THR A 199 -37.21 -2.43 12.43
CA THR A 199 -38.62 -2.66 12.82
C THR A 199 -39.46 -2.69 11.55
N ASP A 200 -40.70 -3.15 11.64
CA ASP A 200 -41.62 -3.17 10.49
C ASP A 200 -41.83 -1.76 9.89
N SER A 201 -41.83 -0.73 10.74
CA SER A 201 -41.94 0.69 10.40
C SER A 201 -40.64 1.34 9.90
N SER A 202 -39.53 0.61 9.81
CA SER A 202 -38.27 1.15 9.32
C SER A 202 -38.39 1.62 7.87
N ALA A 203 -38.06 2.88 7.64
CA ALA A 203 -38.10 3.51 6.32
C ALA A 203 -37.10 2.86 5.35
N VAL A 204 -37.51 2.78 4.09
CA VAL A 204 -36.62 2.45 2.99
C VAL A 204 -35.69 3.64 2.74
N ILE A 205 -34.42 3.32 2.51
CA ILE A 205 -33.36 4.27 2.19
C ILE A 205 -32.79 3.91 0.82
N SER A 206 -32.32 4.93 0.11
CA SER A 206 -31.71 4.76 -1.20
C SER A 206 -30.39 5.52 -1.28
N SER A 207 -29.44 4.94 -2.00
CA SER A 207 -28.19 5.60 -2.35
C SER A 207 -27.64 5.04 -3.65
N SER A 208 -26.52 5.57 -4.10
CA SER A 208 -25.84 5.10 -5.30
C SER A 208 -24.33 5.18 -5.12
N ILE A 209 -23.61 4.51 -6.01
CA ILE A 209 -22.18 4.69 -6.21
C ILE A 209 -21.92 4.68 -7.70
N SER A 210 -21.09 5.62 -8.16
CA SER A 210 -20.58 5.66 -9.52
C SER A 210 -19.07 5.49 -9.48
N ILE A 211 -18.55 4.61 -10.32
CA ILE A 211 -17.13 4.32 -10.46
C ILE A 211 -16.70 4.54 -11.90
N THR A 212 -15.64 5.33 -12.09
CA THR A 212 -15.08 5.62 -13.41
C THR A 212 -13.61 5.24 -13.43
N THR A 213 -13.22 4.34 -14.33
CA THR A 213 -11.81 4.09 -14.62
C THR A 213 -11.27 5.19 -15.53
N THR A 214 -10.15 5.80 -15.14
CA THR A 214 -9.55 6.94 -15.84
C THR A 214 -8.64 6.47 -16.96
N LYS A 215 -8.46 7.32 -17.99
CA LYS A 215 -7.49 7.06 -19.07
C LYS A 215 -6.04 7.01 -18.59
N SER A 216 -5.75 7.59 -17.42
CA SER A 216 -4.41 7.56 -16.82
C SER A 216 -3.95 6.16 -16.43
N GLY A 217 -4.87 5.21 -16.21
CA GLY A 217 -4.53 3.80 -15.98
C GLY A 217 -4.08 3.03 -17.22
N GLY A 218 -4.13 3.65 -18.42
CA GLY A 218 -3.74 3.02 -19.67
C GLY A 218 -4.74 1.98 -20.19
N ALA A 219 -4.41 1.36 -21.33
CA ALA A 219 -5.31 0.45 -22.03
C ALA A 219 -5.68 -0.79 -21.20
N ASN A 220 -4.72 -1.36 -20.46
CA ASN A 220 -4.97 -2.56 -19.66
C ASN A 220 -5.96 -2.29 -18.52
N ALA A 221 -5.87 -1.14 -17.85
CA ALA A 221 -6.82 -0.77 -16.81
C ALA A 221 -8.24 -0.56 -17.35
N LEU A 222 -8.41 -0.21 -18.64
CA LEU A 222 -9.71 0.03 -19.27
C LEU A 222 -10.34 -1.23 -19.89
N ALA A 223 -9.57 -2.29 -20.12
CA ALA A 223 -10.00 -3.47 -20.88
C ALA A 223 -10.67 -4.57 -20.04
N TYR A 224 -11.19 -4.24 -18.85
CA TYR A 224 -11.92 -5.20 -18.02
C TYR A 224 -13.28 -5.57 -18.64
N LYS A 225 -13.81 -6.71 -18.21
CA LYS A 225 -15.05 -7.29 -18.75
C LYS A 225 -16.10 -7.58 -17.70
N LYS A 226 -15.71 -7.51 -16.42
CA LYS A 226 -16.57 -7.84 -15.31
C LYS A 226 -16.51 -6.76 -14.23
N LEU A 227 -17.67 -6.46 -13.66
CA LEU A 227 -17.80 -5.83 -12.36
C LEU A 227 -18.25 -6.89 -11.35
N LYS A 228 -17.54 -6.99 -10.22
CA LYS A 228 -17.94 -7.82 -9.08
C LYS A 228 -18.15 -6.95 -7.85
N LEU A 229 -19.31 -7.08 -7.21
CA LEU A 229 -19.64 -6.43 -5.95
C LEU A 229 -19.58 -7.46 -4.82
N PHE A 230 -18.66 -7.26 -3.88
CA PHE A 230 -18.50 -8.10 -2.70
C PHE A 230 -19.25 -7.49 -1.51
N TYR A 231 -20.17 -8.23 -0.91
CA TYR A 231 -21.05 -7.72 0.14
C TYR A 231 -21.46 -8.80 1.16
N GLY A 232 -22.15 -8.38 2.23
CA GLY A 232 -22.76 -9.27 3.22
C GLY A 232 -23.50 -8.49 4.32
N GLY A 233 -23.92 -9.18 5.38
CA GLY A 233 -24.30 -8.57 6.65
C GLY A 233 -25.58 -7.72 6.71
N ALA A 234 -26.34 -7.57 5.61
CA ALA A 234 -27.60 -6.84 5.62
C ALA A 234 -28.67 -7.59 6.43
N GLN A 235 -29.50 -6.88 7.20
CA GLN A 235 -30.62 -7.50 7.94
C GLN A 235 -31.83 -7.86 7.05
N THR A 236 -31.93 -7.25 5.87
CA THR A 236 -33.00 -7.50 4.89
C THR A 236 -32.41 -7.45 3.49
N LYS A 237 -33.09 -8.04 2.50
CA LYS A 237 -32.69 -7.90 1.09
C LYS A 237 -32.60 -6.43 0.67
N THR A 238 -31.64 -6.12 -0.19
CA THR A 238 -31.43 -4.77 -0.73
C THR A 238 -31.58 -4.80 -2.24
N TRP A 239 -32.50 -4.03 -2.81
CA TRP A 239 -32.62 -3.88 -4.25
C TRP A 239 -31.37 -3.21 -4.83
N CYS A 240 -30.86 -3.73 -5.94
CA CYS A 240 -29.68 -3.22 -6.62
C CYS A 240 -29.89 -3.15 -8.14
N GLU A 241 -29.72 -1.95 -8.68
CA GLU A 241 -29.68 -1.69 -10.12
C GLU A 241 -28.23 -1.43 -10.54
N PHE A 242 -27.81 -2.04 -11.64
CA PHE A 242 -26.48 -1.88 -12.23
C PHE A 242 -26.57 -1.29 -13.63
N TYR A 243 -25.86 -0.19 -13.83
CA TYR A 243 -25.76 0.52 -15.10
C TYR A 243 -24.32 0.52 -15.61
N ASP A 244 -24.15 0.14 -16.88
CA ASP A 244 -22.92 0.29 -17.66
C ASP A 244 -23.09 1.50 -18.60
N GLY A 245 -22.45 2.62 -18.24
CA GLY A 245 -22.77 3.92 -18.81
C GLY A 245 -24.27 4.25 -18.60
N PRO A 246 -25.02 4.60 -19.66
CA PRO A 246 -26.46 4.86 -19.55
C PRO A 246 -27.33 3.58 -19.57
N ALA A 247 -26.77 2.41 -19.90
CA ALA A 247 -27.54 1.19 -20.10
C ALA A 247 -27.79 0.46 -18.76
N LEU A 248 -29.04 0.14 -18.44
CA LEU A 248 -29.39 -0.73 -17.32
C LEU A 248 -29.11 -2.18 -17.70
N ILE A 249 -28.13 -2.81 -17.04
CA ILE A 249 -27.69 -4.18 -17.34
C ILE A 249 -28.35 -5.20 -16.41
N GLY A 250 -28.67 -4.82 -15.17
CA GLY A 250 -29.36 -5.71 -14.24
C GLY A 250 -30.05 -4.97 -13.11
N ALA A 251 -31.18 -5.49 -12.65
CA ALA A 251 -31.95 -4.97 -11.54
C ALA A 251 -32.53 -6.12 -10.74
N ASP A 252 -32.01 -6.37 -9.53
CA ASP A 252 -32.36 -7.51 -8.69
C ASP A 252 -31.94 -7.28 -7.24
N SER A 253 -32.33 -8.17 -6.34
CA SER A 253 -31.97 -8.10 -4.93
C SER A 253 -30.55 -8.62 -4.65
N LEU A 254 -29.90 -7.97 -3.69
CA LEU A 254 -28.79 -8.49 -2.91
C LEU A 254 -29.37 -9.25 -1.71
N GLU A 255 -28.85 -10.44 -1.46
CA GLU A 255 -29.34 -11.32 -0.40
C GLU A 255 -28.93 -10.84 0.99
N GLU A 256 -29.81 -11.04 1.97
CA GLU A 256 -29.55 -10.69 3.37
C GLU A 256 -28.56 -11.65 4.06
N GLY A 257 -27.96 -11.19 5.15
CA GLY A 257 -27.02 -11.95 5.97
C GLY A 257 -25.76 -12.40 5.22
N GLY A 258 -25.09 -13.41 5.79
CA GLY A 258 -23.81 -13.91 5.29
C GLY A 258 -22.64 -12.96 5.53
N SER A 259 -21.42 -13.48 5.48
CA SER A 259 -20.18 -12.69 5.58
C SER A 259 -19.47 -12.55 4.23
N PHE A 260 -19.88 -13.25 3.20
CA PHE A 260 -19.24 -13.23 1.89
C PHE A 260 -20.25 -13.58 0.81
N ARG A 261 -20.68 -12.58 0.04
CA ARG A 261 -21.55 -12.71 -1.12
C ARG A 261 -20.97 -11.91 -2.27
N ILE A 262 -21.28 -12.36 -3.49
CA ILE A 262 -20.79 -11.74 -4.72
C ILE A 262 -22.00 -11.52 -5.63
N LYS A 263 -22.13 -10.32 -6.17
CA LYS A 263 -22.99 -10.04 -7.33
C LYS A 263 -22.07 -9.66 -8.49
N GLU A 264 -22.25 -10.31 -9.63
CA GLU A 264 -21.38 -10.15 -10.79
C GLU A 264 -22.19 -9.63 -11.98
N TYR A 265 -21.58 -8.74 -12.75
CA TYR A 265 -22.13 -8.18 -13.97
C TYR A 265 -21.07 -8.19 -15.07
N ASN A 266 -21.50 -8.48 -16.29
CA ASN A 266 -20.69 -8.24 -17.47
C ASN A 266 -20.75 -6.76 -17.84
N VAL A 267 -19.63 -6.20 -18.28
CA VAL A 267 -19.55 -4.83 -18.79
C VAL A 267 -19.14 -4.83 -20.27
N GLY A 268 -19.72 -3.92 -21.03
CA GLY A 268 -19.36 -3.67 -22.42
C GLY A 268 -18.10 -2.80 -22.52
N ASN A 269 -17.63 -2.61 -23.76
CA ASN A 269 -16.51 -1.71 -24.07
C ASN A 269 -16.94 -0.24 -24.28
N GLY A 270 -18.22 0.06 -24.12
CA GLY A 270 -18.80 1.36 -24.48
C GLY A 270 -18.66 2.45 -23.41
N SER A 271 -18.41 2.08 -22.15
CA SER A 271 -18.29 3.01 -21.03
C SER A 271 -17.23 2.55 -20.05
N ASN A 272 -16.48 3.53 -19.52
CA ASN A 272 -15.55 3.32 -18.40
C ASN A 272 -16.18 3.73 -17.05
N THR A 273 -17.46 4.12 -17.08
CA THR A 273 -18.24 4.57 -15.93
C THR A 273 -19.38 3.61 -15.68
N HIS A 274 -19.49 3.16 -14.44
CA HIS A 274 -20.47 2.20 -13.99
C HIS A 274 -21.19 2.75 -12.76
N GLN A 275 -22.51 2.57 -12.69
CA GLN A 275 -23.31 3.03 -11.56
C GLN A 275 -24.10 1.89 -10.94
N LEU A 276 -24.04 1.79 -9.61
CA LEU A 276 -24.92 0.93 -8.83
C LEU A 276 -25.87 1.82 -8.03
N LYS A 277 -27.17 1.53 -8.07
CA LYS A 277 -28.17 2.16 -7.20
C LYS A 277 -28.72 1.12 -6.24
N PHE A 278 -28.88 1.50 -4.99
CA PHE A 278 -29.32 0.62 -3.91
C PHE A 278 -30.56 1.18 -3.23
N THR A 279 -31.51 0.31 -2.90
CA THR A 279 -32.73 0.66 -2.17
C THR A 279 -33.08 -0.48 -1.19
N GLY A 280 -33.24 -0.18 0.10
CA GLY A 280 -33.58 -1.20 1.11
C GLY A 280 -33.86 -0.60 2.48
N LYS A 281 -34.28 -1.42 3.46
CA LYS A 281 -34.46 -0.97 4.86
C LYS A 281 -33.12 -0.88 5.60
N ASP A 282 -32.12 -1.64 5.14
CA ASP A 282 -30.75 -1.68 5.65
C ASP A 282 -29.73 -1.55 4.52
N SER A 283 -28.49 -1.22 4.89
CA SER A 283 -27.33 -1.34 4.00
C SER A 283 -26.66 -2.69 4.21
N PRO A 284 -26.21 -3.36 3.14
CA PRO A 284 -25.16 -4.37 3.24
C PRO A 284 -23.86 -3.75 3.73
N ASP A 285 -23.01 -4.58 4.33
CA ASP A 285 -21.58 -4.34 4.39
C ASP A 285 -21.01 -4.55 2.99
N PHE A 286 -20.52 -3.49 2.35
CA PHE A 286 -19.80 -3.60 1.09
C PHE A 286 -18.31 -3.73 1.38
N TYR A 287 -17.70 -4.81 0.91
CA TYR A 287 -16.29 -5.13 1.15
C TYR A 287 -15.37 -4.60 0.05
N ALA A 288 -15.82 -4.66 -1.21
CA ALA A 288 -15.09 -4.19 -2.38
C ALA A 288 -16.00 -4.15 -3.62
N ILE A 289 -15.66 -3.32 -4.59
CA ILE A 289 -16.00 -3.51 -6.00
C ILE A 289 -14.73 -3.98 -6.71
N SER A 290 -14.81 -4.94 -7.62
CA SER A 290 -13.71 -5.28 -8.51
C SER A 290 -14.08 -5.01 -9.96
N LEU A 291 -13.19 -4.38 -10.72
CA LEU A 291 -13.29 -4.27 -12.17
C LEU A 291 -12.13 -5.06 -12.77
N GLU A 292 -12.43 -6.16 -13.45
CA GLU A 292 -11.41 -7.16 -13.82
C GLU A 292 -11.74 -7.97 -15.09
N SER A 293 -10.72 -8.63 -15.62
CA SER A 293 -10.83 -9.74 -16.57
C SER A 293 -10.70 -11.10 -15.88
N GLU A 294 -11.04 -12.17 -16.60
CA GLU A 294 -10.96 -13.55 -16.09
C GLU A 294 -9.60 -14.21 -16.27
N THR A 295 -8.67 -13.53 -16.94
CA THR A 295 -7.34 -14.06 -17.27
C THR A 295 -6.21 -13.15 -16.82
N GLY A 296 -5.01 -13.73 -16.68
CA GLY A 296 -3.75 -13.01 -16.40
C GLY A 296 -3.54 -12.63 -14.94
N VAL A 297 -2.84 -11.52 -14.71
CA VAL A 297 -2.52 -11.03 -13.36
C VAL A 297 -3.40 -9.83 -13.00
N LEU A 298 -4.00 -9.87 -11.82
CA LEU A 298 -4.68 -8.73 -11.20
C LEU A 298 -3.84 -8.25 -10.02
N VAL A 299 -3.65 -6.94 -9.91
CA VAL A 299 -2.83 -6.33 -8.84
C VAL A 299 -3.65 -5.27 -8.13
N ASP A 300 -3.96 -5.51 -6.86
CA ASP A 300 -4.89 -4.69 -6.08
C ASP A 300 -4.12 -3.81 -5.09
N ASN A 301 -4.51 -2.52 -5.05
CA ASN A 301 -3.94 -1.55 -4.13
C ASN A 301 -4.79 -1.41 -2.88
N ILE A 302 -4.24 -1.80 -1.73
CA ILE A 302 -4.93 -1.77 -0.44
C ILE A 302 -4.18 -0.81 0.48
N GLY A 303 -4.35 0.49 0.23
CA GLY A 303 -3.74 1.57 1.01
C GLY A 303 -4.49 1.83 2.32
N LEU A 304 -3.80 1.62 3.44
CA LEU A 304 -4.30 1.66 4.81
C LEU A 304 -3.60 2.78 5.58
N ARG A 305 -4.04 4.03 5.38
CA ARG A 305 -3.43 5.21 6.01
C ARG A 305 -3.18 5.01 7.50
N GLY A 306 -1.96 5.30 7.94
CA GLY A 306 -1.56 5.23 9.35
C GLY A 306 -1.41 3.81 9.90
N SER A 307 -1.61 2.77 9.09
CA SER A 307 -1.51 1.39 9.54
C SER A 307 -0.07 1.00 9.83
N SER A 308 0.12 0.31 10.95
CA SER A 308 1.36 -0.38 11.34
C SER A 308 1.41 -1.83 10.86
N GLY A 309 0.40 -2.30 10.11
CA GLY A 309 0.31 -3.71 9.66
C GLY A 309 -0.18 -4.68 10.74
N THR A 310 -0.61 -4.19 11.91
CA THR A 310 -0.95 -5.03 13.07
C THR A 310 -2.44 -5.25 13.31
N PHE A 311 -3.20 -5.58 12.26
CA PHE A 311 -4.67 -5.61 12.32
C PHE A 311 -5.33 -6.92 11.87
N PHE A 312 -4.64 -7.82 11.17
CA PHE A 312 -5.24 -9.04 10.60
C PHE A 312 -5.95 -9.92 11.63
N HIS A 313 -5.44 -10.00 12.87
CA HIS A 313 -6.09 -10.73 13.98
C HIS A 313 -7.50 -10.22 14.35
N GLN A 314 -7.85 -8.99 13.94
CA GLN A 314 -9.16 -8.40 14.20
C GLN A 314 -10.18 -8.70 13.09
N ILE A 315 -9.72 -9.28 11.97
CA ILE A 315 -10.56 -9.68 10.84
C ILE A 315 -11.03 -11.13 11.05
N ASN A 316 -12.25 -11.43 10.63
CA ASN A 316 -12.76 -12.80 10.57
C ASN A 316 -11.88 -13.63 9.61
N ASN A 317 -11.06 -14.51 10.18
CA ASN A 317 -10.13 -15.36 9.42
C ASN A 317 -10.84 -16.28 8.41
N GLY A 318 -12.05 -16.75 8.73
CA GLY A 318 -12.84 -17.57 7.81
C GLY A 318 -13.27 -16.79 6.57
N GLN A 319 -13.75 -15.56 6.77
CA GLN A 319 -14.10 -14.64 5.69
C GLN A 319 -12.85 -14.26 4.86
N LEU A 320 -11.75 -13.95 5.54
CA LEU A 320 -10.50 -13.58 4.86
C LEU A 320 -9.98 -14.71 3.98
N LYS A 321 -10.03 -15.96 4.48
CA LYS A 321 -9.71 -17.16 3.69
C LYS A 321 -10.64 -17.30 2.48
N GLN A 322 -11.95 -17.10 2.64
CA GLN A 322 -12.91 -17.14 1.53
C GLN A 322 -12.55 -16.14 0.43
N PHE A 323 -12.18 -14.91 0.79
CA PHE A 323 -11.67 -13.91 -0.16
C PHE A 323 -10.40 -14.41 -0.86
N TYR A 324 -9.39 -14.85 -0.10
CA TYR A 324 -8.11 -15.27 -0.68
C TYR A 324 -8.23 -16.49 -1.61
N ASP A 325 -9.08 -17.46 -1.25
CA ASP A 325 -9.37 -18.63 -2.09
C ASP A 325 -10.12 -18.21 -3.36
N TYR A 326 -11.22 -17.45 -3.24
CA TYR A 326 -12.06 -17.05 -4.38
C TYR A 326 -11.29 -16.18 -5.38
N LEU A 327 -10.51 -15.24 -4.87
CA LEU A 327 -9.72 -14.32 -5.68
C LEU A 327 -8.47 -14.98 -6.30
N ASN A 328 -8.20 -16.25 -5.98
CA ASN A 328 -7.02 -16.99 -6.43
C ASN A 328 -5.71 -16.22 -6.14
N VAL A 329 -5.54 -15.78 -4.89
CA VAL A 329 -4.39 -14.99 -4.47
C VAL A 329 -3.12 -15.84 -4.52
N LYS A 330 -2.09 -15.34 -5.21
CA LYS A 330 -0.79 -16.00 -5.37
C LYS A 330 0.37 -15.20 -4.79
N LEU A 331 0.19 -13.90 -4.59
CA LEU A 331 1.16 -13.05 -3.90
C LEU A 331 0.43 -12.07 -2.98
N ILE A 332 0.92 -11.96 -1.75
CA ILE A 332 0.53 -10.91 -0.82
C ILE A 332 1.77 -10.07 -0.52
N ILE A 333 1.71 -8.80 -0.88
CA ILE A 333 2.72 -7.80 -0.57
C ILE A 333 2.28 -7.07 0.70
N LEU A 334 3.12 -7.07 1.73
CA LEU A 334 2.90 -6.38 3.00
C LEU A 334 3.93 -5.26 3.15
N GLN A 335 3.52 -4.00 3.03
CA GLN A 335 4.39 -2.82 3.11
C GLN A 335 4.08 -2.01 4.36
N PHE A 336 4.82 -2.25 5.44
CA PHE A 336 4.59 -1.62 6.74
C PHE A 336 5.91 -1.37 7.50
N GLY A 337 5.81 -0.67 8.63
CA GLY A 337 6.91 -0.37 9.53
C GLY A 337 7.00 1.13 9.81
N GLY A 338 6.80 1.96 8.78
CA GLY A 338 7.00 3.40 8.88
C GLY A 338 6.14 4.08 9.96
N ASN A 339 4.85 3.75 10.04
CA ASN A 339 3.96 4.31 11.05
C ASN A 339 4.23 3.83 12.48
N ALA A 340 4.95 2.71 12.65
CA ALA A 340 5.34 2.24 13.98
C ALA A 340 6.59 2.96 14.50
N THR A 341 7.52 3.34 13.60
CA THR A 341 8.82 3.96 13.95
C THR A 341 8.71 5.12 14.94
N PRO A 342 7.79 6.09 14.80
CA PRO A 342 7.68 7.20 15.77
C PRO A 342 7.42 6.76 17.22
N SER A 343 6.77 5.62 17.42
CA SER A 343 6.43 5.07 18.73
C SER A 343 7.54 4.20 19.34
N ILE A 344 8.57 3.83 18.57
CA ILE A 344 9.65 2.94 19.01
C ILE A 344 10.75 3.77 19.67
N LYS A 345 10.97 3.54 20.97
CA LYS A 345 11.90 4.34 21.80
C LYS A 345 13.12 3.58 22.29
N ASP A 346 13.17 2.27 22.06
CA ASP A 346 14.28 1.38 22.41
C ASP A 346 14.24 0.09 21.55
N GLU A 347 15.32 -0.69 21.61
CA GLU A 347 15.43 -1.97 20.89
C GLU A 347 14.37 -3.00 21.32
N LYS A 348 13.99 -3.00 22.61
CA LYS A 348 12.97 -3.91 23.14
C LYS A 348 11.62 -3.67 22.46
N THR A 349 11.26 -2.41 22.24
CA THR A 349 10.03 -2.01 21.57
C THR A 349 10.07 -2.39 20.09
N ALA A 350 11.23 -2.27 19.44
CA ALA A 350 11.43 -2.75 18.06
C ALA A 350 11.21 -4.27 17.95
N ILE A 351 11.82 -5.06 18.86
CA ILE A 351 11.64 -6.51 18.94
C ILE A 351 10.18 -6.88 19.17
N ASN A 352 9.49 -6.21 20.10
CA ASN A 352 8.09 -6.46 20.40
C ASN A 352 7.19 -6.19 19.18
N TYR A 353 7.42 -5.08 18.48
CA TYR A 353 6.67 -4.75 17.27
C TYR A 353 6.90 -5.78 16.17
N ALA A 354 8.15 -6.18 15.91
CA ALA A 354 8.47 -7.20 14.92
C ALA A 354 7.86 -8.56 15.29
N SER A 355 7.92 -8.97 16.57
CA SER A 355 7.24 -10.18 17.06
C SER A 355 5.72 -10.12 16.82
N TYR A 356 5.12 -8.95 17.02
CA TYR A 356 3.71 -8.76 16.73
C TYR A 356 3.40 -8.83 15.23
N LEU A 357 4.23 -8.25 14.36
CA LEU A 357 4.13 -8.43 12.91
C LEU A 357 4.24 -9.89 12.49
N ARG A 358 5.15 -10.68 13.09
CA ARG A 358 5.24 -12.13 12.86
C ARG A 358 3.90 -12.83 13.11
N SER A 359 3.21 -12.47 14.18
CA SER A 359 1.89 -13.04 14.48
C SER A 359 0.87 -12.75 13.37
N GLN A 360 0.91 -11.55 12.77
CA GLN A 360 0.03 -11.17 11.66
C GLN A 360 0.40 -11.90 10.37
N ILE A 361 1.69 -12.01 10.05
CA ILE A 361 2.18 -12.81 8.92
C ILE A 361 1.67 -14.24 9.04
N ASN A 362 1.72 -14.84 10.24
CA ASN A 362 1.22 -16.19 10.47
C ASN A 362 -0.29 -16.33 10.25
N ILE A 363 -1.09 -15.29 10.57
CA ILE A 363 -2.52 -15.26 10.26
C ILE A 363 -2.74 -15.24 8.75
N VAL A 364 -2.02 -14.37 8.04
CA VAL A 364 -2.10 -14.27 6.56
C VAL A 364 -1.69 -15.58 5.90
N LYS A 365 -0.59 -16.21 6.33
CA LYS A 365 -0.14 -17.53 5.82
C LYS A 365 -1.19 -18.62 6.00
N LYS A 366 -1.88 -18.65 7.15
CA LYS A 366 -2.97 -19.60 7.41
C LYS A 366 -4.19 -19.35 6.52
N ALA A 367 -4.51 -18.08 6.26
CA ALA A 367 -5.64 -17.69 5.42
C ALA A 367 -5.34 -17.87 3.92
N ALA A 368 -4.09 -17.73 3.47
CA ALA A 368 -3.67 -17.85 2.08
C ALA A 368 -2.49 -18.84 1.92
N PRO A 369 -2.68 -20.15 2.18
CA PRO A 369 -1.58 -21.13 2.15
C PRO A 369 -0.93 -21.28 0.76
N ASN A 370 -1.66 -20.91 -0.30
CA ASN A 370 -1.20 -20.99 -1.68
C ASN A 370 -0.57 -19.68 -2.20
N ALA A 371 -0.46 -18.65 -1.36
CA ALA A 371 0.16 -17.39 -1.72
C ALA A 371 1.59 -17.30 -1.17
N SER A 372 2.50 -16.80 -1.99
CA SER A 372 3.78 -16.28 -1.50
C SER A 372 3.56 -14.97 -0.74
N ILE A 373 4.44 -14.65 0.21
CA ILE A 373 4.42 -13.36 0.91
C ILE A 373 5.72 -12.62 0.66
N LEU A 374 5.60 -11.39 0.16
CA LEU A 374 6.70 -10.43 0.04
C LEU A 374 6.47 -9.28 1.03
N PHE A 375 7.35 -9.11 2.00
CA PHE A 375 7.29 -7.98 2.90
C PHE A 375 8.20 -6.86 2.39
N ILE A 376 7.69 -5.63 2.34
CA ILE A 376 8.46 -4.44 2.05
C ILE A 376 8.69 -3.69 3.36
N GLY A 377 9.97 -3.55 3.75
CA GLY A 377 10.36 -2.83 4.96
C GLY A 377 10.06 -1.33 4.91
N PRO A 378 10.20 -0.61 6.04
CA PRO A 378 10.01 0.83 6.07
C PRO A 378 11.01 1.53 5.14
N ALA A 379 10.59 2.65 4.54
CA ALA A 379 11.48 3.64 3.94
C ALA A 379 12.39 4.27 5.00
N ASP A 380 13.47 4.93 4.58
CA ASP A 380 14.07 5.95 5.43
C ASP A 380 13.06 7.10 5.64
N MET A 381 13.10 7.71 6.82
CA MET A 381 12.34 8.92 7.13
C MET A 381 13.15 9.75 8.11
N SER A 382 13.08 11.06 8.00
CA SER A 382 13.90 11.94 8.82
C SER A 382 13.09 12.68 9.87
N ILE A 383 13.71 12.87 11.03
CA ILE A 383 13.27 13.84 12.04
C ILE A 383 14.20 15.04 12.00
N LYS A 384 13.65 16.22 12.30
CA LYS A 384 14.45 17.43 12.45
C LYS A 384 15.20 17.37 13.78
N ASN A 385 16.52 17.51 13.74
CA ASN A 385 17.40 17.60 14.90
C ASN A 385 18.24 18.87 14.77
N GLY A 386 17.86 19.93 15.51
CA GLY A 386 18.44 21.25 15.35
C GLY A 386 18.25 21.81 13.92
N THR A 387 19.36 22.02 13.21
CA THR A 387 19.37 22.50 11.82
C THR A 387 19.43 21.38 10.77
N ALA A 388 19.61 20.13 11.20
CA ALA A 388 19.75 18.97 10.33
C ALA A 388 18.49 18.10 10.29
N TYR A 389 18.42 17.26 9.26
CA TYR A 389 17.44 16.18 9.14
C TYR A 389 18.20 14.86 9.16
N GLU A 390 17.82 14.00 10.09
CA GLU A 390 18.50 12.74 10.35
C GLU A 390 17.49 11.59 10.36
N THR A 391 17.90 10.39 9.93
CA THR A 391 17.07 9.18 10.04
C THR A 391 16.45 9.06 11.43
N TYR A 392 15.16 8.72 11.47
CA TYR A 392 14.41 8.58 12.70
C TYR A 392 15.12 7.61 13.67
N PRO A 393 15.23 7.96 14.97
CA PRO A 393 15.81 7.06 15.97
C PRO A 393 15.16 5.67 15.93
N TYR A 394 15.99 4.62 16.09
CA TYR A 394 15.60 3.22 16.06
C TYR A 394 14.98 2.69 14.75
N LEU A 395 14.95 3.48 13.66
CA LEU A 395 14.46 2.99 12.36
C LEU A 395 15.28 1.80 11.87
N GLU A 396 16.61 1.89 11.92
CA GLU A 396 17.51 0.81 11.50
C GLU A 396 17.29 -0.47 12.33
N SER A 397 17.17 -0.33 13.66
CA SER A 397 16.87 -1.45 14.58
C SER A 397 15.51 -2.08 14.26
N THR A 398 14.48 -1.26 14.07
CA THR A 398 13.13 -1.68 13.69
C THR A 398 13.14 -2.44 12.36
N ARG A 399 13.78 -1.87 11.33
CA ARG A 399 13.92 -2.51 10.01
C ARG A 399 14.64 -3.86 10.12
N ASN A 400 15.69 -3.95 10.91
CA ASN A 400 16.45 -5.19 11.09
C ASN A 400 15.63 -6.28 11.77
N GLU A 401 14.88 -5.94 12.83
CA GLU A 401 14.00 -6.90 13.51
C GLU A 401 12.83 -7.33 12.62
N ILE A 402 12.21 -6.41 11.86
CA ILE A 402 11.19 -6.75 10.86
C ILE A 402 11.76 -7.74 9.83
N LYS A 403 12.90 -7.40 9.23
CA LYS A 403 13.55 -8.27 8.23
C LYS A 403 13.82 -9.65 8.81
N LYS A 404 14.38 -9.73 10.02
CA LYS A 404 14.64 -10.99 10.72
C LYS A 404 13.37 -11.82 10.87
N VAL A 405 12.29 -11.25 11.42
CA VAL A 405 11.06 -12.03 11.64
C VAL A 405 10.36 -12.45 10.35
N VAL A 406 10.44 -11.65 9.28
CA VAL A 406 9.91 -11.98 7.95
C VAL A 406 10.65 -13.19 7.37
N LEU A 407 11.98 -13.13 7.39
CA LEU A 407 12.84 -14.20 6.88
C LEU A 407 12.72 -15.49 7.69
N GLU A 408 12.65 -15.41 9.02
CA GLU A 408 12.38 -16.56 9.89
C GLU A 408 10.97 -17.15 9.66
N SER A 409 10.03 -16.35 9.18
CA SER A 409 8.68 -16.81 8.78
C SER A 409 8.66 -17.46 7.39
N GLY A 410 9.81 -17.59 6.72
CA GLY A 410 9.93 -18.15 5.37
C GLY A 410 9.33 -17.27 4.27
N CYS A 411 9.21 -15.96 4.53
CA CYS A 411 8.71 -14.98 3.58
C CYS A 411 9.88 -14.24 2.90
N ALA A 412 9.61 -13.59 1.78
CA ALA A 412 10.58 -12.75 1.08
C ALA A 412 10.58 -11.33 1.66
N PHE A 413 11.74 -10.65 1.62
CA PHE A 413 11.88 -9.27 2.11
C PHE A 413 12.51 -8.38 1.04
N PHE A 414 11.83 -7.28 0.68
CA PHE A 414 12.37 -6.21 -0.15
C PHE A 414 12.69 -5.01 0.74
N ASP A 415 13.96 -4.60 0.76
CA ASP A 415 14.37 -3.53 1.63
C ASP A 415 14.32 -2.15 0.98
N MET A 416 13.21 -1.46 1.21
CA MET A 416 13.02 -0.11 0.71
C MET A 416 14.07 0.87 1.28
N TYR A 417 14.47 0.69 2.53
CA TYR A 417 15.50 1.50 3.20
C TYR A 417 16.85 1.46 2.45
N ASP A 418 17.41 0.25 2.25
CA ASP A 418 18.67 0.08 1.50
C ASP A 418 18.53 0.58 0.05
N CYS A 419 17.37 0.39 -0.60
CA CYS A 419 17.11 0.89 -1.95
C CYS A 419 17.16 2.42 -2.06
N MET A 420 16.81 3.13 -1.00
CA MET A 420 16.90 4.60 -0.97
C MET A 420 18.33 5.12 -0.80
N GLY A 421 19.24 4.27 -0.32
CA GLY A 421 20.60 4.65 0.08
C GLY A 421 20.85 4.53 1.59
N GLY A 422 19.86 4.08 2.36
CA GLY A 422 19.96 3.86 3.80
C GLY A 422 19.94 5.15 4.62
N LYS A 423 20.81 5.23 5.62
CA LYS A 423 20.82 6.31 6.61
C LYS A 423 20.99 7.69 5.98
N ASN A 424 20.15 8.63 6.42
CA ASN A 424 20.07 10.02 5.97
C ASN A 424 19.83 10.16 4.45
N SER A 425 19.22 9.17 3.82
CA SER A 425 18.88 9.24 2.40
C SER A 425 17.63 10.06 2.14
N MET A 426 16.67 10.07 3.05
CA MET A 426 15.42 10.80 2.87
C MET A 426 15.63 12.30 2.63
N ALA A 427 16.58 12.94 3.33
CA ALA A 427 16.93 14.34 3.07
C ALA A 427 17.40 14.58 1.63
N SER A 428 18.17 13.66 1.06
CA SER A 428 18.60 13.71 -0.34
C SER A 428 17.43 13.47 -1.31
N TRP A 429 16.50 12.59 -0.96
CA TRP A 429 15.27 12.38 -1.74
C TRP A 429 14.38 13.64 -1.75
N VAL A 430 14.30 14.38 -0.64
CA VAL A 430 13.60 15.68 -0.58
C VAL A 430 14.28 16.71 -1.46
N ASP A 431 15.62 16.83 -1.40
CA ASP A 431 16.37 17.76 -2.26
C ASP A 431 16.12 17.51 -3.75
N GLN A 432 15.98 16.25 -4.15
CA GLN A 432 15.68 15.82 -5.52
C GLN A 432 14.18 15.86 -5.86
N LYS A 433 13.32 16.35 -4.95
CA LYS A 433 11.84 16.39 -5.10
C LYS A 433 11.19 15.01 -5.29
N LEU A 434 11.88 13.96 -4.86
CA LEU A 434 11.39 12.58 -4.84
C LEU A 434 10.63 12.25 -3.55
N ALA A 435 10.74 13.10 -2.53
CA ALA A 435 9.95 13.05 -1.31
C ALA A 435 9.33 14.42 -0.97
N ALA A 436 8.27 14.40 -0.18
CA ALA A 436 7.61 15.58 0.34
C ALA A 436 8.46 16.25 1.43
N THR A 437 8.23 17.54 1.65
CA THR A 437 8.95 18.34 2.67
C THR A 437 8.59 17.97 4.11
N ASP A 438 7.78 16.93 4.30
CA ASP A 438 7.56 16.29 5.60
C ASP A 438 8.64 15.25 5.93
N TYR A 439 9.56 14.97 4.99
CA TYR A 439 10.66 14.01 5.13
C TYR A 439 10.19 12.59 5.50
N ILE A 440 8.97 12.23 5.08
CA ILE A 440 8.36 10.92 5.33
C ILE A 440 7.79 10.35 4.02
N HIS A 441 6.98 11.11 3.28
CA HIS A 441 6.21 10.58 2.16
C HIS A 441 6.91 10.79 0.82
N PHE A 442 6.82 9.81 -0.09
CA PHE A 442 7.31 9.99 -1.46
C PHE A 442 6.42 10.94 -2.27
N SER A 443 7.04 11.68 -3.20
CA SER A 443 6.32 12.27 -4.33
C SER A 443 5.91 11.17 -5.31
N PRO A 444 4.98 11.41 -6.26
CA PRO A 444 4.65 10.42 -7.29
C PRO A 444 5.87 9.92 -8.07
N GLN A 445 6.86 10.80 -8.31
CA GLN A 445 8.09 10.44 -9.00
C GLN A 445 9.00 9.57 -8.11
N GLY A 446 9.12 9.87 -6.82
CA GLY A 446 9.86 9.01 -5.90
C GLY A 446 9.23 7.62 -5.75
N ALA A 447 7.90 7.56 -5.64
CA ALA A 447 7.17 6.31 -5.60
C ALA A 447 7.39 5.48 -6.88
N ARG A 448 7.44 6.13 -8.06
CA ARG A 448 7.82 5.50 -9.33
C ARG A 448 9.20 4.84 -9.24
N LYS A 449 10.22 5.53 -8.69
CA LYS A 449 11.58 4.98 -8.54
C LYS A 449 11.59 3.72 -7.69
N ILE A 450 10.92 3.73 -6.53
CA ILE A 450 10.80 2.57 -5.65
C ILE A 450 10.06 1.42 -6.36
N ALA A 451 8.99 1.73 -7.09
CA ALA A 451 8.24 0.72 -7.82
C ALA A 451 9.05 0.07 -8.96
N THR A 452 9.86 0.85 -9.68
CA THR A 452 10.80 0.34 -10.70
C THR A 452 11.81 -0.63 -10.09
N LEU A 453 12.42 -0.27 -8.95
CA LEU A 453 13.35 -1.14 -8.23
C LEU A 453 12.68 -2.43 -7.75
N LEU A 454 11.49 -2.32 -7.15
CA LEU A 454 10.73 -3.47 -6.68
C LEU A 454 10.35 -4.43 -7.82
N TYR A 455 9.85 -3.90 -8.94
CA TYR A 455 9.52 -4.71 -10.11
C TYR A 455 10.76 -5.39 -10.70
N SER A 456 11.85 -4.64 -10.85
CA SER A 456 13.13 -5.17 -11.34
C SER A 456 13.62 -6.34 -10.48
N ALA A 457 13.61 -6.17 -9.16
CA ALA A 457 14.01 -7.21 -8.22
C ALA A 457 13.12 -8.46 -8.33
N LEU A 458 11.80 -8.27 -8.41
CA LEU A 458 10.83 -9.37 -8.54
C LEU A 458 11.02 -10.17 -9.83
N ILE A 459 11.19 -9.49 -10.96
CA ILE A 459 11.39 -10.15 -12.26
C ILE A 459 12.77 -10.80 -12.37
N ASN A 460 13.80 -10.23 -11.74
CA ASN A 460 15.12 -10.87 -11.67
C ASN A 460 15.06 -12.20 -10.90
N GLU A 461 14.35 -12.26 -9.78
CA GLU A 461 14.10 -13.51 -9.04
C GLU A 461 13.28 -14.51 -9.87
N TYR A 462 12.23 -14.05 -10.57
CA TYR A 462 11.44 -14.91 -11.45
C TYR A 462 12.28 -15.51 -12.59
N ASN A 463 13.12 -14.69 -13.23
CA ASN A 463 14.02 -15.13 -14.29
C ASN A 463 15.09 -16.10 -13.77
N ALA A 464 15.58 -15.91 -12.55
CA ALA A 464 16.47 -16.87 -11.90
C ALA A 464 15.75 -18.21 -11.63
N TYR A 465 14.52 -18.15 -11.12
CA TYR A 465 13.66 -19.33 -10.92
C TYR A 465 13.42 -20.11 -12.23
N LEU A 466 13.17 -19.42 -13.35
CA LEU A 466 12.98 -20.07 -14.66
C LEU A 466 14.25 -20.78 -15.14
N LYS A 467 15.45 -20.30 -14.80
CA LYS A 467 16.71 -20.95 -15.17
C LYS A 467 17.00 -22.21 -14.36
N THR A 468 16.52 -22.27 -13.12
CA THR A 468 16.73 -23.43 -12.24
C THR A 468 15.71 -24.55 -12.43
N ASN A 469 14.55 -24.27 -13.03
CA ASN A 469 13.47 -25.23 -13.25
C ASN A 469 13.24 -25.55 -14.75
N LYS A 470 14.26 -25.33 -15.57
CA LYS A 470 14.28 -25.72 -16.98
C LYS A 470 14.81 -27.12 -17.18
#